data_AF-A0A1D9QFX7-F1
#
_entry.id   AF-A0A1D9QFX7-F1
#
_cell.length_a   1.000
_cell.length_b   1.000
_cell.length_c   1.000
_cell.angle_alpha   90.00
_cell.angle_beta   90.00
_cell.angle_gamma   90.00
#
_symmetry.space_group_name_H-M   'P 1'
#
loop_
_entity.id
_entity.type
_entity.pdbx_description
1 polymer ?
#
loop_
_entity_poly.entity_id
_entity_poly.type
_entity_poly.pdbx_seq_one_letter_code
_entity_poly.pdbx_strand_id
1 'polypeptide(L)'
;MATLTKHDLDVLEKIKDPESGPSNPLLIDDSLPKDPHITDPSTYQGIAQRERDIILLMQDVELQIAGLKPVAELSPLSQYQSCVQNLNDLIEEYPNYASARNNRAQALRRIYGDLMLVKISSVKGHGADVNVPLDTEASEATIKLASFNALSDLDRAISLLAPKTPWASISTQAAKTLSQALTQRGALYHLSAKQLSFDTEASVRIDERRREAKWRTIDFEEAASRDFMTGGRYGNEIAKALAVSANPTAKLCGDMVRQAMKREMGGGGS
;
A
#
# COMPACT_ATOMS: atom_id res chain seq x y z
N MET A 1 -31.12 0.36 -31.94
CA MET A 1 -30.62 0.43 -30.55
C MET A 1 -29.89 -0.87 -30.29
N ALA A 2 -28.60 -0.82 -29.97
CA ALA A 2 -27.79 -2.01 -29.72
C ALA A 2 -27.65 -2.20 -28.21
N THR A 3 -28.30 -3.23 -27.68
CA THR A 3 -28.23 -3.61 -26.27
C THR A 3 -26.88 -4.26 -26.00
N LEU A 4 -26.10 -3.74 -25.05
CA LEU A 4 -24.86 -4.40 -24.64
C LEU A 4 -25.16 -5.79 -24.11
N THR A 5 -24.52 -6.78 -24.71
CA THR A 5 -24.64 -8.19 -24.32
C THR A 5 -23.71 -8.49 -23.14
N LYS A 6 -23.94 -9.62 -22.46
CA LYS A 6 -23.05 -10.11 -21.40
C LYS A 6 -21.61 -10.29 -21.90
N HIS A 7 -21.44 -10.63 -23.18
CA HIS A 7 -20.14 -10.71 -23.83
C HIS A 7 -19.46 -9.34 -23.94
N ASP A 8 -20.22 -8.29 -24.28
CA ASP A 8 -19.68 -6.92 -24.36
C ASP A 8 -19.25 -6.41 -22.98
N LEU A 9 -19.97 -6.79 -21.91
CA LEU A 9 -19.58 -6.49 -20.53
C LEU A 9 -18.27 -7.20 -20.15
N ASP A 10 -18.12 -8.49 -20.48
CA ASP A 10 -16.87 -9.23 -20.24
C ASP A 10 -15.70 -8.67 -21.06
N VAL A 11 -15.94 -8.18 -22.27
CA VAL A 11 -14.92 -7.51 -23.10
C VAL A 11 -14.53 -6.15 -22.53
N LEU A 12 -15.49 -5.37 -22.03
CA LEU A 12 -15.21 -4.08 -21.37
C LEU A 12 -14.48 -4.26 -20.03
N GLU A 13 -14.78 -5.32 -19.28
CA GLU A 13 -14.01 -5.74 -18.10
C GLU A 13 -12.56 -6.08 -18.48
N LYS A 14 -12.34 -6.80 -19.59
CA LYS A 14 -10.99 -7.09 -20.11
C LYS A 14 -10.25 -5.85 -20.60
N ILE A 15 -10.94 -4.88 -21.21
CA ILE A 15 -10.34 -3.60 -21.63
C ILE A 15 -9.91 -2.76 -20.43
N LYS A 16 -10.58 -2.92 -19.28
CA LYS A 16 -10.14 -2.35 -17.99
C LYS A 16 -9.00 -3.12 -17.35
N ASP A 17 -8.69 -4.34 -17.82
CA ASP A 17 -7.56 -5.10 -17.31
C ASP A 17 -6.25 -4.41 -17.76
N PRO A 18 -5.43 -3.90 -16.83
CA PRO A 18 -4.14 -3.29 -17.15
C PRO A 18 -3.17 -4.24 -17.87
N GLU A 19 -3.48 -5.53 -17.93
CA GLU A 19 -2.77 -6.57 -18.70
C GLU A 19 -3.06 -6.57 -20.22
N SER A 20 -4.07 -5.83 -20.72
CA SER A 20 -4.39 -5.80 -22.16
C SER A 20 -3.37 -5.04 -23.03
N GLY A 21 -2.33 -4.46 -22.41
CA GLY A 21 -1.17 -3.92 -23.12
C GLY A 21 -0.09 -4.98 -23.35
N PRO A 22 0.83 -4.78 -24.31
CA PRO A 22 1.96 -5.69 -24.58
C PRO A 22 3.01 -5.60 -23.46
N SER A 23 2.63 -5.90 -22.23
CA SER A 23 3.51 -5.92 -21.08
C SER A 23 4.19 -7.28 -20.98
N ASN A 24 5.50 -7.26 -20.79
CA ASN A 24 6.30 -8.49 -20.77
C ASN A 24 5.90 -9.37 -19.58
N PRO A 25 5.76 -10.69 -19.75
CA PRO A 25 5.35 -11.58 -18.66
C PRO A 25 6.35 -11.51 -17.50
N LEU A 26 5.82 -11.46 -16.29
CA LEU A 26 6.61 -11.54 -15.06
C LEU A 26 7.28 -12.93 -15.00
N LEU A 27 8.61 -12.96 -14.91
CA LEU A 27 9.36 -14.21 -14.80
C LEU A 27 9.55 -14.56 -13.32
N ILE A 28 8.65 -15.38 -12.78
CA ILE A 28 8.81 -15.97 -11.44
C ILE A 28 9.68 -17.22 -11.56
N ASP A 29 10.71 -17.30 -10.73
CA ASP A 29 11.60 -18.45 -10.64
C ASP A 29 11.78 -18.88 -9.18
N ASP A 30 11.17 -20.00 -8.82
CA ASP A 30 11.21 -20.57 -7.47
C ASP A 30 12.56 -21.20 -7.11
N SER A 31 13.46 -21.40 -8.09
CA SER A 31 14.82 -21.87 -7.83
C SER A 31 15.73 -20.76 -7.29
N LEU A 32 15.32 -19.49 -7.43
CA LEU A 32 16.06 -18.35 -6.92
C LEU A 32 15.99 -18.27 -5.39
N PRO A 33 17.01 -17.67 -4.74
CA PRO A 33 16.94 -17.35 -3.33
C PRO A 33 15.68 -16.55 -2.96
N LYS A 34 15.13 -16.84 -1.78
CA LYS A 34 13.94 -16.14 -1.26
C LYS A 34 14.15 -14.63 -1.08
N ASP A 35 15.40 -14.22 -0.84
CA ASP A 35 15.84 -12.83 -0.81
C ASP A 35 17.08 -12.65 -1.70
N PRO A 36 17.14 -11.64 -2.58
CA PRO A 36 18.27 -11.44 -3.49
C PRO A 36 19.55 -10.94 -2.83
N HIS A 37 19.48 -10.42 -1.60
CA HIS A 37 20.62 -9.89 -0.84
C HIS A 37 21.04 -10.81 0.31
N ILE A 38 20.16 -11.73 0.74
CA ILE A 38 20.44 -12.72 1.78
C ILE A 38 20.28 -14.13 1.20
N THR A 39 21.34 -14.59 0.55
CA THR A 39 21.34 -15.83 -0.22
C THR A 39 21.73 -17.06 0.59
N ASP A 40 22.42 -16.88 1.73
CA ASP A 40 22.74 -17.98 2.65
C ASP A 40 21.46 -18.51 3.32
N PRO A 41 21.09 -19.80 3.13
CA PRO A 41 19.83 -20.33 3.63
C PRO A 41 19.71 -20.29 5.16
N SER A 42 20.81 -20.54 5.88
CA SER A 42 20.81 -20.61 7.34
C SER A 42 20.59 -19.23 7.97
N THR A 43 21.29 -18.23 7.44
CA THR A 43 21.16 -16.82 7.80
C THR A 43 19.76 -16.33 7.48
N TYR A 44 19.27 -16.58 6.26
CA TYR A 44 17.91 -16.20 5.87
C TYR A 44 16.86 -16.83 6.79
N GLN A 45 17.00 -18.11 7.13
CA GLN A 45 16.04 -18.80 8.00
C GLN A 45 16.00 -18.18 9.40
N GLY A 46 17.16 -17.83 9.98
CA GLY A 46 17.24 -17.17 11.28
C GLY A 46 16.58 -15.80 11.29
N ILE A 47 16.87 -14.97 10.28
CA ILE A 47 16.27 -13.64 10.11
C ILE A 47 14.76 -13.75 9.92
N ALA A 48 14.32 -14.63 9.02
CA ALA A 48 12.91 -14.82 8.73
C ALA A 48 12.16 -15.39 9.95
N GLN A 49 12.80 -16.17 10.83
CA GLN A 49 12.18 -16.60 12.08
C GLN A 49 11.98 -15.43 13.04
N ARG A 50 13.02 -14.60 13.26
CA ARG A 50 12.91 -13.39 14.08
C ARG A 50 11.82 -12.46 13.57
N GLU A 51 11.75 -12.24 12.26
CA GLU A 51 10.67 -11.47 11.64
C GLU A 51 9.29 -12.09 11.91
N ARG A 52 9.13 -13.41 11.72
CA ARG A 52 7.87 -14.11 11.97
C ARG A 52 7.41 -13.94 13.41
N ASP A 53 8.31 -14.04 14.37
CA ASP A 53 7.98 -13.87 15.79
C ASP A 53 7.41 -12.47 16.07
N ILE A 54 8.01 -11.43 15.46
CA ILE A 54 7.50 -10.05 15.56
C ILE A 54 6.12 -9.91 14.91
N ILE A 55 5.90 -10.50 13.74
CA ILE A 55 4.59 -10.44 13.04
C ILE A 55 3.52 -11.16 13.87
N LEU A 56 3.83 -12.30 14.49
CA LEU A 56 2.90 -13.01 15.36
C LEU A 56 2.52 -12.17 16.58
N LEU A 57 3.46 -11.43 17.17
CA LEU A 57 3.15 -10.47 18.24
C LEU A 57 2.17 -9.39 17.75
N MET A 58 2.40 -8.78 16.58
CA MET A 58 1.46 -7.80 16.01
C MET A 58 0.06 -8.40 15.79
N GLN A 59 -0.02 -9.62 15.25
CA GLN A 59 -1.29 -10.31 15.05
C GLN A 59 -2.01 -10.58 16.37
N ASP A 60 -1.27 -10.97 17.41
CA ASP A 60 -1.82 -11.15 18.76
C ASP A 60 -2.39 -9.85 19.33
N VAL A 61 -1.72 -8.71 19.09
CA VAL A 61 -2.25 -7.39 19.49
C VAL A 61 -3.55 -7.08 18.75
N GLU A 62 -3.63 -7.32 17.44
CA GLU A 62 -4.87 -7.09 16.68
C GLU A 62 -6.04 -7.97 17.16
N LEU A 63 -5.76 -9.23 17.55
CA LEU A 63 -6.77 -10.09 18.17
C LEU A 63 -7.25 -9.55 19.52
N GLN A 64 -6.37 -8.93 20.32
CA GLN A 64 -6.76 -8.25 21.57
C GLN A 64 -7.65 -7.04 21.28
N ILE A 65 -7.29 -6.21 20.29
CA ILE A 65 -8.08 -5.05 19.88
C ILE A 65 -9.47 -5.47 19.39
N ALA A 66 -9.57 -6.59 18.68
CA ALA A 66 -10.83 -7.17 18.22
C ALA A 66 -11.65 -7.85 19.35
N GLY A 67 -11.13 -7.91 20.58
CA GLY A 67 -11.79 -8.59 21.70
C GLY A 67 -11.80 -10.12 21.59
N LEU A 68 -10.97 -10.69 20.72
CA LEU A 68 -10.84 -12.13 20.49
C LEU A 68 -9.78 -12.79 21.39
N LYS A 69 -8.94 -11.99 22.07
CA LYS A 69 -7.98 -12.42 23.09
C LYS A 69 -8.10 -11.56 24.36
N PRO A 70 -7.71 -12.09 25.53
CA PRO A 70 -7.66 -11.31 26.76
C PRO A 70 -6.80 -10.06 26.62
N VAL A 71 -7.24 -8.97 27.25
CA VAL A 71 -6.47 -7.73 27.29
C VAL A 71 -5.15 -7.98 28.02
N ALA A 72 -4.03 -7.68 27.36
CA ALA A 72 -2.71 -7.77 27.97
C ALA A 72 -2.47 -6.63 28.98
N GLU A 73 -1.45 -6.77 29.83
CA GLU A 73 -1.05 -5.71 30.77
C GLU A 73 -0.59 -4.43 30.06
N LEU A 74 0.12 -4.60 28.93
CA LEU A 74 0.60 -3.47 28.12
C LEU A 74 -0.48 -3.01 27.14
N SER A 75 -0.59 -1.69 26.97
CA SER A 75 -1.50 -1.12 25.96
C SER A 75 -1.14 -1.61 24.54
N PRO A 76 -2.12 -1.72 23.62
CA PRO A 76 -1.83 -2.07 22.23
C PRO A 76 -0.80 -1.14 21.56
N LEU A 77 -0.84 0.15 21.89
CA LEU A 77 0.15 1.12 21.42
C LEU A 77 1.57 0.74 21.87
N SER A 78 1.77 0.46 23.16
CA SER A 78 3.07 0.08 23.71
C SER A 78 3.60 -1.24 23.12
N GLN A 79 2.70 -2.20 22.87
CA GLN A 79 3.06 -3.46 22.22
C GLN A 79 3.50 -3.22 20.75
N TYR A 80 2.79 -2.37 20.01
CA TYR A 80 3.18 -2.00 18.64
C TYR A 80 4.49 -1.21 18.58
N GLN A 81 4.72 -0.28 19.52
CA GLN A 81 6.00 0.44 19.64
C GLN A 81 7.17 -0.53 19.89
N SER A 82 6.96 -1.54 20.72
CA SER A 82 7.97 -2.60 20.96
C SER A 82 8.25 -3.41 19.69
N CYS A 83 7.22 -3.74 18.91
CA CYS A 83 7.40 -4.42 17.62
C CYS A 83 8.15 -3.56 16.60
N VAL A 84 7.88 -2.24 16.56
CA VAL A 84 8.62 -1.29 15.71
C VAL A 84 10.09 -1.25 16.10
N GLN A 85 10.41 -1.27 17.40
CA GLN A 85 11.80 -1.33 17.86
C GLN A 85 12.48 -2.64 17.43
N ASN A 86 11.83 -3.79 17.63
CA ASN A 86 12.39 -5.08 17.20
C ASN A 86 12.65 -5.14 15.68
N LEU A 87 11.77 -4.52 14.88
CA LEU A 87 11.98 -4.39 13.43
C LEU A 87 13.12 -3.42 13.11
N ASN A 88 13.28 -2.33 13.88
CA ASN A 88 14.42 -1.44 13.75
C ASN A 88 15.74 -2.17 14.00
N ASP A 89 15.83 -2.96 15.07
CA ASP A 89 17.04 -3.72 15.40
C ASP A 89 17.36 -4.73 14.29
N LEU A 90 16.34 -5.43 13.75
CA LEU A 90 16.51 -6.34 12.62
C LEU A 90 17.01 -5.62 11.35
N ILE A 91 16.53 -4.40 11.12
CA ILE A 91 16.92 -3.53 10.02
C ILE A 91 18.34 -3.00 10.16
N GLU A 92 18.77 -2.66 11.38
CA GLU A 92 20.13 -2.21 11.66
C GLU A 92 21.15 -3.33 11.44
N GLU A 93 20.80 -4.54 11.88
CA GLU A 93 21.64 -5.73 11.71
C GLU A 93 21.66 -6.21 10.24
N TYR A 94 20.52 -6.15 9.54
CA TYR A 94 20.38 -6.60 8.15
C TYR A 94 19.80 -5.49 7.25
N PRO A 95 20.60 -4.47 6.89
CA PRO A 95 20.09 -3.28 6.21
C PRO A 95 19.51 -3.51 4.80
N ASN A 96 19.84 -4.64 4.17
CA ASN A 96 19.31 -5.03 2.86
C ASN A 96 18.15 -6.04 2.94
N TYR A 97 17.66 -6.36 4.14
CA TYR A 97 16.47 -7.20 4.28
C TYR A 97 15.19 -6.40 4.07
N ALA A 98 14.57 -6.56 2.91
CA ALA A 98 13.45 -5.73 2.49
C ALA A 98 12.15 -5.99 3.27
N SER A 99 11.93 -7.24 3.70
CA SER A 99 10.69 -7.65 4.40
C SER A 99 10.50 -6.89 5.72
N ALA A 100 11.57 -6.75 6.52
CA ALA A 100 11.50 -6.04 7.80
C ALA A 100 11.12 -4.56 7.63
N ARG A 101 11.60 -3.92 6.55
CA ARG A 101 11.26 -2.53 6.19
C ARG A 101 9.78 -2.40 5.83
N ASN A 102 9.29 -3.31 4.98
CA ASN A 102 7.88 -3.35 4.61
C ASN A 102 6.97 -3.54 5.84
N ASN A 103 7.38 -4.40 6.79
CA ASN A 103 6.64 -4.65 8.03
C ASN A 103 6.71 -3.45 9.00
N ARG A 104 7.86 -2.76 9.08
CA ARG A 104 8.01 -1.57 9.93
C ARG A 104 7.14 -0.42 9.42
N ALA A 105 7.09 -0.22 8.11
CA ALA A 105 6.17 0.74 7.50
C ALA A 105 4.70 0.41 7.83
N GLN A 106 4.29 -0.86 7.77
CA GLN A 106 2.95 -1.29 8.14
C GLN A 106 2.63 -1.01 9.62
N ALA A 107 3.57 -1.28 10.52
CA ALA A 107 3.40 -1.03 11.94
C ALA A 107 3.28 0.47 12.25
N LEU A 108 4.09 1.31 11.60
CA LEU A 108 4.00 2.77 11.71
C LEU A 108 2.64 3.29 11.22
N ARG A 109 2.15 2.75 10.10
CA ARG A 109 0.80 3.05 9.59
C ARG A 109 -0.30 2.65 10.56
N ARG A 110 -0.13 1.54 11.27
CA ARG A 110 -1.07 1.11 12.30
C ARG A 110 -1.08 2.05 13.52
N ILE A 111 0.10 2.51 13.94
CA ILE A 111 0.25 3.42 15.09
C ILE A 111 -0.29 4.82 14.76
N TYR A 112 0.16 5.41 13.65
CA TYR A 112 -0.06 6.83 13.34
C TYR A 112 -1.12 7.10 12.25
N GLY A 113 -1.65 6.04 11.66
CA GLY A 113 -2.66 6.10 10.60
C GLY A 113 -2.10 6.34 9.20
N ASP A 114 -2.95 6.08 8.21
CA ASP A 114 -2.60 6.22 6.79
C ASP A 114 -2.61 7.67 6.30
N LEU A 115 -3.22 8.60 7.07
CA LEU A 115 -3.20 10.03 6.80
C LEU A 115 -1.98 10.74 7.40
N MET A 116 -0.95 10.00 7.83
CA MET A 116 0.28 10.59 8.41
C MET A 116 1.02 11.56 7.47
N LEU A 117 0.76 11.52 6.15
CA LEU A 117 1.37 12.39 5.15
C LEU A 117 0.68 13.75 4.99
N VAL A 118 -0.51 13.93 5.57
CA VAL A 118 -1.30 15.15 5.44
C VAL A 118 -1.76 15.64 6.81
N LYS A 119 -1.91 16.94 6.95
CA LYS A 119 -2.57 17.58 8.08
C LYS A 119 -3.99 17.90 7.67
N ILE A 120 -4.97 17.42 8.43
CA ILE A 120 -6.40 17.63 8.17
C ILE A 120 -6.97 18.67 9.13
N SER A 121 -7.85 19.54 8.64
CA SER A 121 -8.51 20.56 9.47
C SER A 121 -9.78 20.03 10.13
N SER A 122 -10.37 18.96 9.58
CA SER A 122 -11.58 18.33 10.10
C SER A 122 -11.60 16.83 9.87
N VAL A 123 -12.00 16.08 10.89
CA VAL A 123 -12.27 14.63 10.80
C VAL A 123 -13.64 14.36 10.13
N LYS A 124 -14.42 15.39 9.76
CA LYS A 124 -15.72 15.21 9.10
C LYS A 124 -15.52 14.97 7.60
N GLY A 125 -15.73 13.73 7.19
CA GLY A 125 -15.50 13.25 5.81
C GLY A 125 -14.91 11.84 5.75
N HIS A 126 -14.54 11.28 6.90
CA HIS A 126 -14.11 9.89 7.01
C HIS A 126 -15.30 9.00 6.64
N GLY A 127 -15.27 8.41 5.45
CA GLY A 127 -15.96 7.15 5.24
C GLY A 127 -15.51 6.19 6.34
N ALA A 128 -16.43 5.40 6.87
CA ALA A 128 -16.26 4.54 8.05
C ALA A 128 -15.16 3.44 7.95
N ASP A 129 -14.22 3.56 7.00
CA ASP A 129 -13.24 2.55 6.58
C ASP A 129 -11.78 2.95 6.87
N VAL A 130 -11.51 4.09 7.51
CA VAL A 130 -10.12 4.46 7.86
C VAL A 130 -9.74 3.83 9.20
N ASN A 131 -8.71 2.98 9.20
CA ASN A 131 -8.12 2.43 10.42
C ASN A 131 -7.74 3.58 11.37
N VAL A 132 -8.39 3.62 12.53
CA VAL A 132 -8.12 4.62 13.56
C VAL A 132 -6.70 4.42 14.10
N PRO A 133 -5.85 5.47 14.13
CA PRO A 133 -4.51 5.39 14.71
C PRO A 133 -4.56 4.88 16.15
N LEU A 134 -3.54 4.12 16.57
CA LEU A 134 -3.37 3.75 17.98
C LEU A 134 -2.91 4.94 18.82
N ASP A 135 -2.15 5.86 18.23
CA ASP A 135 -1.66 7.07 18.87
C ASP A 135 -2.35 8.30 18.26
N THR A 136 -3.47 8.71 18.84
CA THR A 136 -4.23 9.89 18.40
C THR A 136 -3.65 11.20 18.88
N GLU A 137 -2.78 11.16 19.90
CA GLU A 137 -2.19 12.34 20.56
C GLU A 137 -0.73 12.57 20.16
N ALA A 138 -0.23 11.82 19.17
CA ALA A 138 1.14 11.92 18.69
C ALA A 138 1.46 13.35 18.23
N SER A 139 2.63 13.86 18.64
CA SER A 139 3.08 15.18 18.25
C SER A 139 3.31 15.29 16.73
N GLU A 140 3.21 16.50 16.18
CA GLU A 140 3.52 16.76 14.77
C GLU A 140 4.93 16.32 14.37
N ALA A 141 5.91 16.45 15.27
CA ALA A 141 7.27 15.99 15.04
C ALA A 141 7.36 14.46 14.96
N THR A 142 6.65 13.76 15.86
CA THR A 142 6.56 12.30 15.87
C THR A 142 5.93 11.79 14.57
N ILE A 143 4.83 12.39 14.13
CA ILE A 143 4.13 11.96 12.92
C ILE A 143 4.97 12.22 11.67
N LYS A 144 5.65 13.37 11.58
CA LYS A 144 6.60 13.65 10.48
C LYS A 144 7.78 12.67 10.45
N LEU A 145 8.31 12.28 11.62
CA LEU A 145 9.38 11.28 11.69
C LEU A 145 8.88 9.90 11.28
N ALA A 146 7.69 9.50 11.73
CA ALA A 146 7.06 8.24 11.35
C ALA A 146 6.78 8.16 9.85
N SER A 147 6.24 9.24 9.25
CA SER A 147 5.99 9.30 7.82
C SER A 147 7.28 9.27 7.00
N PHE A 148 8.32 9.98 7.45
CA PHE A 148 9.66 9.91 6.86
C PHE A 148 10.19 8.47 6.86
N ASN A 149 10.14 7.79 8.01
CA ASN A 149 10.65 6.43 8.16
C ASN A 149 9.87 5.44 7.31
N ALA A 150 8.53 5.47 7.35
CA ALA A 150 7.70 4.57 6.58
C ALA A 150 7.93 4.72 5.07
N LEU A 151 7.96 5.95 4.55
CA LEU A 151 8.22 6.17 3.12
C LEU A 151 9.65 5.77 2.73
N SER A 152 10.64 6.02 3.60
CA SER A 152 12.04 5.63 3.34
C SER A 152 12.23 4.12 3.36
N ASP A 153 11.55 3.42 4.26
CA ASP A 153 11.53 1.96 4.32
C ASP A 153 10.89 1.35 3.07
N LEU A 154 9.73 1.88 2.64
CA LEU A 154 9.05 1.41 1.44
C LEU A 154 9.88 1.69 0.18
N ASP A 155 10.47 2.89 0.05
CA ASP A 155 11.38 3.21 -1.03
C ASP A 155 12.58 2.25 -1.07
N ARG A 156 13.18 1.96 0.09
CA ARG A 156 14.33 1.06 0.19
C ARG A 156 13.95 -0.38 -0.11
N ALA A 157 12.84 -0.88 0.42
CA ALA A 157 12.33 -2.23 0.13
C ALA A 157 12.07 -2.42 -1.37
N ILE A 158 11.40 -1.45 -2.00
CA ILE A 158 11.15 -1.46 -3.45
C ILE A 158 12.48 -1.43 -4.21
N SER A 159 13.41 -0.56 -3.83
CA SER A 159 14.75 -0.48 -4.44
C SER A 159 15.55 -1.78 -4.34
N LEU A 160 15.40 -2.54 -3.25
CA LEU A 160 16.13 -3.76 -3.00
C LEU A 160 15.58 -4.93 -3.84
N LEU A 161 14.26 -4.96 -4.06
CA LEU A 161 13.57 -6.08 -4.70
C LEU A 161 13.23 -5.84 -6.17
N ALA A 162 13.15 -4.58 -6.61
CA ALA A 162 12.83 -4.25 -7.99
C ALA A 162 13.87 -4.86 -8.96
N PRO A 163 13.45 -5.64 -9.96
CA PRO A 163 14.34 -6.16 -10.99
C PRO A 163 15.07 -5.02 -11.70
N LYS A 164 16.39 -5.16 -11.88
CA LYS A 164 17.23 -4.15 -12.56
C LYS A 164 16.91 -4.06 -14.06
N THR A 165 16.35 -5.11 -14.64
CA THR A 165 15.94 -5.16 -16.04
C THR A 165 14.53 -5.75 -16.14
N PRO A 166 13.77 -5.41 -17.19
CA PRO A 166 12.42 -5.96 -17.41
C PRO A 166 12.37 -7.48 -17.62
N TRP A 167 13.51 -8.13 -17.82
CA TRP A 167 13.64 -9.58 -18.10
C TRP A 167 14.26 -10.35 -16.95
N ALA A 168 14.64 -9.68 -15.87
CA ALA A 168 15.24 -10.37 -14.72
C ALA A 168 14.15 -11.14 -13.98
N SER A 169 14.40 -12.43 -13.76
CA SER A 169 13.54 -13.28 -12.92
C SER A 169 13.60 -12.84 -11.46
N ILE A 170 12.50 -13.07 -10.75
CA ILE A 170 12.36 -12.76 -9.33
C ILE A 170 11.78 -13.98 -8.60
N SER A 171 12.23 -14.24 -7.37
CA SER A 171 11.64 -15.31 -6.56
C SER A 171 10.24 -14.96 -6.10
N THR A 172 9.39 -15.96 -5.86
CA THR A 172 8.02 -15.77 -5.37
C THR A 172 7.96 -14.91 -4.10
N GLN A 173 8.88 -15.13 -3.16
CA GLN A 173 8.93 -14.37 -1.90
C GLN A 173 9.32 -12.91 -2.12
N ALA A 174 10.31 -12.64 -2.98
CA ALA A 174 10.71 -11.29 -3.33
C ALA A 174 9.60 -10.55 -4.08
N ALA A 175 8.92 -11.21 -5.04
CA ALA A 175 7.79 -10.64 -5.78
C ALA A 175 6.63 -10.28 -4.84
N LYS A 176 6.28 -11.17 -3.91
CA LYS A 176 5.23 -10.91 -2.90
C LYS A 176 5.58 -9.71 -2.02
N THR A 177 6.81 -9.63 -1.54
CA THR A 177 7.26 -8.53 -0.66
C THR A 177 7.29 -7.20 -1.43
N LEU A 178 7.76 -7.22 -2.69
CA LEU A 178 7.75 -6.06 -3.58
C LEU A 178 6.33 -5.57 -3.87
N SER A 179 5.42 -6.49 -4.18
CA SER A 179 4.01 -6.15 -4.44
C SER A 179 3.37 -5.49 -3.22
N GLN A 180 3.60 -6.03 -2.03
CA GLN A 180 3.14 -5.45 -0.76
C GLN A 180 3.71 -4.04 -0.54
N ALA A 181 5.02 -3.85 -0.68
CA ALA A 181 5.64 -2.54 -0.47
C ALA A 181 5.10 -1.47 -1.44
N LEU A 182 4.90 -1.83 -2.71
CA LEU A 182 4.27 -0.96 -3.71
C LEU A 182 2.83 -0.62 -3.31
N THR A 183 2.02 -1.62 -2.92
CA THR A 183 0.64 -1.39 -2.49
C THR A 183 0.55 -0.49 -1.26
N GLN A 184 1.43 -0.69 -0.27
CA GLN A 184 1.47 0.14 0.92
C GLN A 184 1.80 1.60 0.60
N ARG A 185 2.83 1.83 -0.24
CA ARG A 185 3.23 3.19 -0.64
C ARG A 185 2.15 3.86 -1.49
N GLY A 186 1.56 3.10 -2.43
CA GLY A 186 0.44 3.55 -3.23
C GLY A 186 -0.79 3.92 -2.40
N ALA A 187 -1.10 3.16 -1.35
CA ALA A 187 -2.22 3.45 -0.43
C ALA A 187 -2.02 4.76 0.32
N LEU A 188 -0.81 5.01 0.84
CA LEU A 188 -0.47 6.28 1.50
C LEU A 188 -0.65 7.46 0.54
N TYR A 189 -0.14 7.35 -0.68
CA TYR A 189 -0.29 8.40 -1.69
C TYR A 189 -1.75 8.60 -2.11
N HIS A 190 -2.50 7.52 -2.32
CA HIS A 190 -3.91 7.57 -2.70
C HIS A 190 -4.77 8.28 -1.65
N LEU A 191 -4.61 7.89 -0.38
CA LEU A 191 -5.37 8.49 0.71
C LEU A 191 -4.98 9.95 0.95
N SER A 192 -3.70 10.29 0.76
CA SER A 192 -3.23 11.68 0.82
C SER A 192 -3.82 12.54 -0.29
N ALA A 193 -3.78 12.06 -1.54
CA ALA A 193 -4.40 12.74 -2.68
C ALA A 193 -5.91 12.93 -2.50
N LYS A 194 -6.59 11.88 -2.04
CA LYS A 194 -8.02 11.92 -1.73
C LYS A 194 -8.31 13.01 -0.70
N GLN A 195 -7.54 13.06 0.38
CA GLN A 195 -7.75 14.05 1.44
C GLN A 195 -7.46 15.48 0.98
N LEU A 196 -6.35 15.71 0.26
CA LEU A 196 -6.01 17.02 -0.30
C LEU A 196 -7.03 17.51 -1.33
N SER A 197 -7.74 16.60 -2.00
CA SER A 197 -8.82 16.93 -2.93
C SER A 197 -10.12 17.33 -2.21
N PHE A 198 -10.42 16.73 -1.06
CA PHE A 198 -11.68 16.94 -0.34
C PHE A 198 -11.64 18.10 0.66
N ASP A 199 -10.50 18.30 1.33
CA ASP A 199 -10.33 19.34 2.35
C ASP A 199 -9.40 20.43 1.80
N THR A 200 -9.98 21.59 1.49
CA THR A 200 -9.23 22.74 0.94
C THR A 200 -8.22 23.33 1.91
N GLU A 201 -8.35 23.04 3.21
CA GLU A 201 -7.38 23.47 4.22
C GLU A 201 -6.36 22.38 4.56
N ALA A 202 -6.51 21.18 4.00
CA ALA A 202 -5.53 20.14 4.18
C ALA A 202 -4.20 20.53 3.53
N SER A 203 -3.10 20.19 4.20
CA SER A 203 -1.75 20.49 3.75
C SER A 203 -0.83 19.30 3.90
N VAL A 204 0.24 19.27 3.11
CA VAL A 204 1.24 18.21 3.18
C VAL A 204 1.98 18.29 4.53
N ARG A 205 2.01 17.16 5.24
CA ARG A 205 2.68 16.98 6.54
C ARG A 205 3.84 16.00 6.38
N ILE A 206 4.82 16.40 5.59
CA ILE A 206 5.99 15.58 5.29
C ILE A 206 7.25 16.40 5.61
N ASP A 207 8.29 15.72 6.09
CA ASP A 207 9.61 16.32 6.30
C ASP A 207 10.23 16.82 4.97
N GLU A 208 10.82 18.01 4.97
CA GLU A 208 11.35 18.68 3.77
C GLU A 208 12.47 17.90 3.05
N ARG A 209 13.12 16.96 3.74
CA ARG A 209 14.13 16.08 3.14
C ARG A 209 13.53 15.08 2.14
N ARG A 210 12.22 14.86 2.18
CA ARG A 210 11.50 13.96 1.27
C ARG A 210 11.06 14.72 0.01
N ARG A 211 11.10 14.05 -1.13
CA ARG A 211 10.60 14.58 -2.41
C ARG A 211 9.10 14.91 -2.34
N GLU A 212 8.34 14.14 -1.56
CA GLU A 212 6.89 14.28 -1.41
C GLU A 212 6.48 15.57 -0.68
N ALA A 213 7.39 16.23 0.04
CA ALA A 213 7.09 17.48 0.74
C ALA A 213 6.67 18.62 -0.20
N LYS A 214 7.03 18.54 -1.49
CA LYS A 214 6.72 19.53 -2.53
C LYS A 214 5.61 19.07 -3.49
N TRP A 215 5.03 17.90 -3.24
CA TRP A 215 4.01 17.33 -4.11
C TRP A 215 2.69 18.05 -3.95
N ARG A 216 2.00 18.21 -5.08
CA ARG A 216 0.60 18.58 -5.14
C ARG A 216 -0.25 17.32 -5.21
N THR A 217 -1.57 17.48 -5.08
CA THR A 217 -2.54 16.40 -5.21
C THR A 217 -2.28 15.49 -6.42
N ILE A 218 -2.05 16.09 -7.59
CA ILE A 218 -1.82 15.34 -8.84
C ILE A 218 -0.56 14.46 -8.79
N ASP A 219 0.49 14.92 -8.11
CA ASP A 219 1.75 14.17 -7.99
C ASP A 219 1.53 12.92 -7.11
N PHE A 220 0.72 13.04 -6.05
CA PHE A 220 0.30 11.90 -5.24
C PHE A 220 -0.60 10.93 -6.02
N GLU A 221 -1.56 11.42 -6.82
CA GLU A 221 -2.42 10.57 -7.64
C GLU A 221 -1.63 9.76 -8.67
N GLU A 222 -0.71 10.42 -9.39
CA GLU A 222 0.15 9.76 -10.37
C GLU A 222 1.04 8.71 -9.70
N ALA A 223 1.67 9.05 -8.58
CA ALA A 223 2.50 8.13 -7.83
C ALA A 223 1.72 6.92 -7.29
N ALA A 224 0.50 7.14 -6.78
CA ALA A 224 -0.37 6.07 -6.32
C ALA A 224 -0.77 5.13 -7.47
N SER A 225 -1.19 5.69 -8.61
CA SER A 225 -1.58 4.93 -9.79
C SER A 225 -0.44 4.04 -10.31
N ARG A 226 0.77 4.60 -10.42
CA ARG A 226 1.97 3.86 -10.82
C ARG A 226 2.29 2.72 -9.85
N ASP A 227 2.21 2.98 -8.55
CA ASP A 227 2.52 1.98 -7.53
C ASP A 227 1.48 0.85 -7.52
N PHE A 228 0.19 1.15 -7.66
CA PHE A 228 -0.85 0.13 -7.76
C PHE A 228 -0.76 -0.69 -9.04
N MET A 229 -0.49 -0.06 -10.18
CA MET A 229 -0.27 -0.76 -11.45
C MET A 229 0.91 -1.72 -11.34
N THR A 230 2.03 -1.24 -10.80
CA THR A 230 3.23 -2.06 -10.63
C THR A 230 2.99 -3.18 -9.62
N GLY A 231 2.36 -2.88 -8.47
CA GLY A 231 2.04 -3.88 -7.45
C GLY A 231 1.07 -4.95 -7.96
N GLY A 232 0.09 -4.57 -8.78
CA GLY A 232 -0.84 -5.50 -9.44
C GLY A 232 -0.11 -6.45 -10.39
N ARG A 233 0.87 -5.95 -11.16
CA ARG A 233 1.73 -6.77 -12.02
C ARG A 233 2.55 -7.81 -11.26
N TYR A 234 2.90 -7.56 -10.00
CA TYR A 234 3.56 -8.53 -9.12
C TYR A 234 2.56 -9.40 -8.31
N GLY A 235 1.28 -9.46 -8.73
CA GLY A 235 0.29 -10.39 -8.20
C GLY A 235 -0.47 -9.91 -6.95
N ASN A 236 -0.50 -8.61 -6.66
CA ASN A 236 -1.33 -8.09 -5.57
C ASN A 236 -2.73 -7.71 -6.07
N GLU A 237 -3.74 -8.49 -5.68
CA GLU A 237 -5.13 -8.28 -6.11
C GLU A 237 -5.74 -6.95 -5.64
N ILE A 238 -5.40 -6.51 -4.42
CA ILE A 238 -5.85 -5.21 -3.90
C ILE A 238 -5.26 -4.08 -4.77
N ALA A 239 -3.97 -4.19 -5.11
CA ALA A 239 -3.32 -3.25 -6.01
C ALA A 239 -3.93 -3.28 -7.42
N LYS A 240 -4.27 -4.46 -7.96
CA LYS A 240 -4.95 -4.59 -9.25
C LYS A 240 -6.30 -3.87 -9.24
N ALA A 241 -7.12 -4.10 -8.21
CA ALA A 241 -8.41 -3.43 -8.04
C ALA A 241 -8.24 -1.90 -7.89
N LEU A 242 -7.27 -1.46 -7.09
CA LEU A 242 -7.01 -0.04 -6.87
C LEU A 242 -6.41 0.65 -8.11
N ALA A 243 -5.59 -0.04 -8.91
CA ALA A 243 -5.05 0.49 -10.17
C ALA A 243 -6.16 0.84 -11.16
N VAL A 244 -7.19 -0.01 -11.26
CA VAL A 244 -8.39 0.28 -12.07
C VAL A 244 -9.11 1.51 -11.53
N SER A 245 -9.27 1.63 -10.21
CA SER A 245 -9.96 2.77 -9.60
C SER A 245 -9.20 4.10 -9.72
N ALA A 246 -7.87 4.04 -9.74
CA ALA A 246 -6.98 5.20 -9.82
C ALA A 246 -6.68 5.64 -11.26
N ASN A 247 -7.01 4.84 -12.27
CA ASN A 247 -6.78 5.15 -13.67
C ASN A 247 -7.82 6.18 -14.19
N PRO A 248 -7.41 7.41 -14.59
CA PRO A 248 -8.32 8.44 -15.09
C PRO A 248 -9.15 7.98 -16.29
N THR A 249 -8.55 7.17 -17.17
CA THR A 249 -9.24 6.60 -18.34
C THR A 249 -10.31 5.60 -17.91
N ALA A 250 -10.00 4.71 -16.96
CA ALA A 250 -10.99 3.77 -16.43
C ALA A 250 -12.12 4.48 -15.68
N LYS A 251 -11.82 5.59 -14.99
CA LYS A 251 -12.80 6.46 -14.34
C LYS A 251 -13.71 7.14 -15.36
N LEU A 252 -13.16 7.75 -16.41
CA LEU A 252 -13.92 8.37 -17.50
C LEU A 252 -14.77 7.34 -18.26
N CYS A 253 -14.22 6.19 -18.60
CA CYS A 253 -14.96 5.09 -19.21
C CYS A 253 -16.08 4.59 -18.29
N GLY A 254 -15.81 4.44 -16.98
CA GLY A 254 -16.80 4.06 -15.99
C GLY A 254 -17.92 5.09 -15.85
N ASP A 255 -17.60 6.38 -15.84
CA ASP A 255 -18.57 7.46 -15.74
C ASP A 255 -19.41 7.60 -17.02
N MET A 256 -18.80 7.45 -18.20
CA MET A 256 -19.53 7.38 -19.46
C MET A 256 -20.49 6.19 -19.52
N VAL A 257 -20.05 5.01 -19.09
CA VAL A 257 -20.91 3.81 -19.04
C VAL A 257 -22.05 3.99 -18.03
N ARG A 258 -21.78 4.52 -16.82
CA ARG A 258 -22.83 4.85 -15.85
C ARG A 258 -23.83 5.88 -16.37
N GLN A 259 -23.35 6.91 -17.09
CA GLN A 259 -24.21 7.91 -17.73
C GLN A 259 -25.07 7.30 -18.83
N ALA A 260 -24.51 6.38 -19.64
CA ALA A 260 -25.26 5.65 -20.65
C ALA A 260 -26.34 4.75 -20.02
N MET A 261 -26.01 3.99 -18.97
CA MET A 261 -26.96 3.15 -18.23
C MET A 261 -28.07 3.96 -17.56
N LYS A 262 -27.76 5.12 -16.96
CA LYS A 262 -28.78 6.02 -16.37
C LYS A 262 -29.75 6.56 -17.42
N ARG A 263 -29.27 6.84 -18.64
CA ARG A 263 -30.11 7.28 -19.77
C ARG A 263 -31.03 6.17 -20.26
N GLU A 264 -30.57 4.92 -20.27
CA GLU A 264 -31.39 3.78 -20.68
C GLU A 264 -32.43 3.35 -19.62
N MET A 265 -32.09 3.39 -18.32
CA MET A 265 -33.04 3.07 -17.24
C MET A 265 -34.08 4.16 -16.98
N GLY A 266 -33.76 5.43 -17.26
CA GLY A 266 -34.68 6.56 -17.13
C GLY A 266 -35.62 6.75 -18.34
N GLY A 267 -35.39 6.04 -19.45
CA GLY A 267 -36.17 6.14 -20.69
C GLY A 267 -37.21 5.04 -20.90
N GLY A 268 -37.36 4.11 -19.95
CA GLY A 268 -38.27 2.95 -20.05
C GLY A 268 -39.70 3.19 -19.54
N GLY A 269 -40.09 4.43 -19.27
CA GLY A 269 -41.43 4.78 -18.78
C GLY A 269 -42.17 5.71 -19.74
N SER A 270 -42.71 5.17 -20.82
CA SER A 270 -43.83 5.75 -21.59
C SER A 270 -44.52 4.66 -22.38
#